data_AF-E7A9K7-F1
#
_entry.id   AF-E7A9K7-F1
#
_cell.length_a   1.000
_cell.length_b   1.000
_cell.length_c   1.000
_cell.angle_alpha   90.00
_cell.angle_beta   90.00
_cell.angle_gamma   90.00
#
_symmetry.space_group_name_H-M   'P 1'
#
loop_
_entity.id
_entity.type
_entity.pdbx_description
1 polymer ?
#
loop_
_entity_poly.entity_id
_entity_poly.type
_entity_poly.pdbx_seq_one_letter_code
_entity_poly.pdbx_strand_id
1 'polypeptide(L)' 'MSNPNNALANWLLKTVLRLQEGELTAYEKMQILGLDCVVIEKIQEGVYSIDIRPLGSYEKFIQDCMGVEFV' A
#
# COMPACT_ATOMS: atom_id res chain seq x y z
N MET A 1 -14.15 -7.39 -15.13
CA MET A 1 -14.17 -6.57 -13.89
C MET A 1 -14.53 -5.14 -14.26
N SER A 2 -15.29 -4.46 -13.40
CA SER A 2 -15.82 -3.11 -13.60
C SER A 2 -14.71 -2.04 -13.59
N ASN A 3 -14.99 -0.93 -14.26
CA ASN A 3 -14.08 0.16 -14.60
C ASN A 3 -13.13 0.67 -13.45
N PRO A 4 -13.56 0.82 -12.17
CA PRO A 4 -12.64 1.27 -11.11
C PRO A 4 -11.63 0.21 -10.64
N ASN A 5 -11.98 -1.08 -10.70
CA ASN A 5 -11.06 -2.15 -10.26
C ASN A 5 -9.85 -2.27 -11.19
N ASN A 6 -10.04 -1.98 -12.49
CA ASN A 6 -8.94 -1.97 -13.46
C ASN A 6 -7.99 -0.79 -13.22
N ALA A 7 -8.51 0.38 -12.85
CA ALA A 7 -7.69 1.55 -12.54
C ALA A 7 -6.84 1.31 -11.29
N LEU A 8 -7.45 0.80 -10.22
CA LEU A 8 -6.74 0.46 -8.99
C LEU A 8 -5.69 -0.62 -9.21
N ALA A 9 -6.03 -1.69 -9.94
CA ALA A 9 -5.09 -2.77 -10.26
C ALA A 9 -3.92 -2.27 -11.11
N ASN A 10 -4.15 -1.42 -12.11
CA ASN A 10 -3.06 -0.84 -12.92
C ASN A 10 -2.16 0.08 -12.08
N TRP A 11 -2.73 0.94 -11.22
CA TRP A 11 -1.94 1.78 -10.34
C TRP A 11 -1.09 0.93 -9.38
N LEU A 12 -1.71 -0.01 -8.65
CA LEU A 12 -1.00 -0.81 -7.66
C LEU A 12 0.03 -1.76 -8.29
N LEU A 13 -0.37 -2.55 -9.28
CA LEU A 13 0.49 -3.60 -9.82
C LEU A 13 1.58 -3.06 -10.75
N LYS A 14 1.23 -2.12 -11.64
CA LYS A 14 2.15 -1.66 -12.68
C LYS A 14 2.90 -0.39 -12.28
N THR A 15 2.24 0.54 -11.58
CA THR A 15 2.87 1.82 -11.23
C THR A 15 3.65 1.72 -9.94
N VAL A 16 3.02 1.22 -8.88
CA VAL A 16 3.62 1.10 -7.55
C VAL A 16 4.59 -0.09 -7.50
N LEU A 17 4.10 -1.29 -7.78
CA LEU A 17 4.89 -2.52 -7.66
C LEU A 17 5.77 -2.83 -8.87
N ARG A 18 5.59 -2.10 -9.99
CA ARG A 18 6.36 -2.25 -11.23
C ARG A 18 6.44 -3.72 -11.68
N LEU A 19 5.32 -4.44 -11.60
CA LEU A 19 5.23 -5.84 -11.99
C LEU A 19 5.11 -5.98 -13.50
N GLN A 20 5.85 -6.94 -14.04
CA GLN A 20 5.62 -7.43 -15.38
C GLN A 20 4.40 -8.38 -15.40
N GLU A 21 3.81 -8.56 -16.57
CA GLU A 21 2.70 -9.50 -16.73
C GLU A 21 3.15 -10.93 -16.39
N GLY A 22 2.42 -11.59 -15.49
CA GLY A 22 2.78 -12.93 -15.00
C GLY A 22 3.82 -12.94 -13.87
N GLU A 23 4.36 -11.79 -13.45
CA GLU A 23 5.31 -11.70 -12.34
C GLU A 23 4.58 -11.81 -10.98
N LEU A 24 5.00 -12.77 -10.15
CA LEU A 24 4.57 -12.86 -8.76
C LEU A 24 5.33 -11.85 -7.91
N THR A 25 4.59 -11.03 -7.17
CA THR A 25 5.19 -10.15 -6.16
C THR A 25 5.33 -10.90 -4.84
N ALA A 26 6.43 -10.66 -4.14
CA ALA A 26 6.66 -11.13 -2.79
C ALA A 26 7.00 -9.93 -1.88
N TYR A 27 6.96 -10.13 -0.56
CA TYR A 27 7.19 -9.06 0.42
C TYR A 27 8.60 -8.45 0.27
N GLU A 28 9.59 -9.24 -0.13
CA GLU A 28 10.96 -8.82 -0.41
C GLU A 28 11.02 -7.73 -1.49
N LYS A 29 10.17 -7.84 -2.53
CA LYS A 29 10.10 -6.81 -3.59
C LYS A 29 9.57 -5.50 -3.05
N MET A 30 8.56 -5.55 -2.17
CA MET A 30 8.00 -4.36 -1.53
C MET A 30 9.06 -3.69 -0.64
N GLN A 31 9.83 -4.46 0.13
CA GLN A 31 10.98 -3.96 0.89
C GLN A 31 12.06 -3.32 0.01
N ILE A 32 12.41 -3.92 -1.14
CA ILE A 32 13.36 -3.35 -2.11
C ILE A 32 12.84 -2.00 -2.66
N LEU A 33 11.53 -1.90 -2.88
CA LEU A 33 10.87 -0.66 -3.31
C LEU A 33 10.70 0.37 -2.18
N GLY A 34 11.03 -0.01 -0.94
CA GLY A 34 10.93 0.85 0.24
C GLY A 34 9.50 1.11 0.69
N LEU A 35 8.57 0.19 0.42
CA LEU A 35 7.15 0.30 0.76
C LEU A 35 6.63 -1.02 1.34
N ASP A 36 5.60 -0.95 2.18
CA ASP A 36 4.98 -2.13 2.79
C ASP A 36 3.46 -2.02 2.97
N CYS A 37 2.94 -0.80 2.95
CA CYS A 37 1.53 -0.53 3.17
C CYS A 37 1.00 0.63 2.32
N VAL A 38 -0.32 0.73 2.32
CA VAL A 38 -1.05 1.88 1.79
C VAL A 38 -1.77 2.57 2.94
N VAL A 39 -1.89 3.89 2.86
CA VAL A 39 -2.78 4.66 3.73
C VAL A 39 -4.08 4.94 2.99
N ILE A 40 -5.20 4.86 3.69
CA ILE A 40 -6.50 5.30 3.19
C ILE A 40 -7.02 6.36 4.13
N GLU A 41 -7.24 7.58 3.62
CA GLU A 41 -7.71 8.70 4.43
C GLU A 41 -9.09 9.14 3.94
N LYS A 42 -10.02 9.32 4.88
CA LYS A 42 -11.36 9.84 4.56
C LYS A 42 -11.28 11.34 4.40
N ILE A 43 -11.59 11.84 3.21
CA ILE A 43 -11.67 13.28 2.93
C ILE A 43 -13.07 13.78 3.31
N GLN A 44 -14.10 13.06 2.87
CA GLN A 44 -15.51 13.33 3.18
C GLN A 44 -16.35 12.05 2.96
N GLU A 45 -17.66 12.13 3.16
CA GLU A 45 -18.55 10.99 2.95
C GLU A 45 -18.44 10.47 1.51
N GLY A 46 -18.17 9.18 1.35
CA GLY A 46 -17.98 8.54 0.04
C GLY A 46 -16.70 8.92 -0.71
N VAL A 47 -15.81 9.74 -0.15
CA VAL A 47 -14.57 10.18 -0.82
C VAL A 47 -13.36 9.91 0.07
N TYR A 48 -12.42 9.13 -0.49
CA TYR A 48 -11.22 8.67 0.19
C TYR A 48 -10.00 8.92 -0.70
N SER A 49 -8.86 9.25 -0.10
CA SER A 49 -7.56 9.18 -0.75
C SER A 49 -6.91 7.83 -0.45
N ILE A 50 -6.03 7.41 -1.35
CA ILE A 50 -5.13 6.27 -1.16
C ILE A 50 -3.72 6.69 -1.56
N ASP A 51 -2.73 6.36 -0.73
CA ASP A 51 -1.32 6.63 -1.03
C ASP A 51 -0.42 5.52 -0.49
N ILE A 52 0.80 5.42 -1.01
CA ILE A 52 1.81 4.46 -0.56
C ILE A 52 2.60 5.06 0.59
N ARG A 53 2.93 4.24 1.59
CA ARG A 53 3.75 4.66 2.71
C ARG A 53 5.12 3.98 2.71
N PRO A 54 6.17 4.66 3.22
CA PRO A 54 7.49 4.06 3.36
C PRO A 54 7.48 2.81 4.24
N LEU A 55 8.41 1.90 3.99
CA LEU A 55 8.68 0.73 4.83
C LEU A 55 8.79 1.13 6.32
N GLY A 56 8.15 0.37 7.21
CA GLY A 56 8.07 0.62 8.64
C GLY A 56 6.90 1.54 9.05
N SER A 57 6.12 2.07 8.10
CA SER A 57 5.03 2.98 8.41
C SER A 57 3.86 2.28 9.10
N TYR A 58 3.62 1.01 8.79
CA TYR A 58 2.56 0.23 9.43
C TYR A 58 2.89 -0.05 10.89
N GLU A 59 4.11 -0.51 11.17
CA GLU A 59 4.60 -0.78 12.53
C GLU A 59 4.58 0.48 13.36
N LYS A 60 5.02 1.61 12.78
CA LYS A 60 4.94 2.92 13.43
C LYS A 60 3.50 3.30 13.77
N PHE A 61 2.56 3.11 12.84
CA PHE A 61 1.14 3.37 13.09
C PHE A 61 0.60 2.52 14.26
N ILE A 62 0.94 1.23 14.31
CA ILE A 62 0.53 0.35 15.40
C ILE A 62 1.17 0.77 16.73
N GLN A 63 2.45 1.13 16.73
CA GLN A 63 3.14 1.62 17.93
C GLN A 63 2.51 2.91 18.45
N ASP A 64 2.25 3.87 17.56
CA ASP A 64 1.65 5.16 17.91
C ASP A 64 0.20 5.02 18.42
N CYS A 65 -0.60 4.12 17.82
CA CYS A 65 -2.01 3.94 18.17
C CYS A 65 -2.26 2.97 19.32
N MET A 66 -1.42 1.95 19.49
CA MET A 66 -1.66 0.85 20.43
C MET A 66 -0.61 0.75 21.55
N GLY A 67 0.48 1.54 21.48
CA GLY A 67 1.56 1.50 22.48
C GLY A 67 2.33 0.17 22.48
N VAL A 68 2.33 -0.56 21.36
CA VAL A 68 3.05 -1.84 21.22
C VAL A 68 4.45 -1.57 20.70
N GLU A 69 5.47 -1.92 21.47
CA GLU A 69 6.86 -1.93 20.99
C GLU A 69 7.15 -3.25 20.27
N PHE A 70 7.58 -3.16 19.02
CA PHE A 70 8.11 -4.30 18.28
C PHE A 70 9.60 -4.43 18.61
N VAL A 71 9.97 -5.54 19.27
CA VAL A 71 11.34 -5.89 19.69
C VAL A 71 12.10 -6.54 18.54
#